data_AF-A0A131YBA0-F1
#
_entry.id   AF-A0A131YBA0-F1
#
_cell.length_a   1.000
_cell.length_b   1.000
_cell.length_c   1.000
_cell.angle_alpha   90.00
_cell.angle_beta   90.00
_cell.angle_gamma   90.00
#
_symmetry.space_group_name_H-M   'P 1'
#
loop_
_entity.id
_entity.type
_entity.pdbx_description
1 polymer ?
#
loop_
_entity_poly.entity_id
_entity_poly.type
_entity_poly.pdbx_seq_one_letter_code
_entity_poly.pdbx_strand_id
1 'polypeptide(L)'
;MCEKNSGGFVSVATELLNSGMYADTKAYLCGDVPGSSIFNHGWDLVLPAVTALEKESDAGSNEGVALCEDVLREVVRRGNPKEVMVSLLEHLALVKSSGGFELVLECFQELLRKLPGNKVKFLEWGLESFYGYVARLPNPENHNLEDEEVALLDADPAVRKISRSLEAMTTLLASCVNSAARGGQATAPGCGQATVEQLLLLKYSLQFLGRVSVLDITTHPNKAKSAVRLCTEKLVNQITKLSKDLVVLCLHKVTELKDLELAHEENKDQKEFVAPISRAVLAYLIFVECLEPDHVPLVYSSRYLFEENLKGILLLLSENYGVVVSKGVALSACLVSRLEFCQYCSLDLDNSDFTALFLCLNKVMIGCPLRAVREGAQKVVVDFFQCFDSAARCALYCRLLQVEKHAGLCGFLLDLFRKDLHESLIAVVPNNPFVGNNFVQLLKLVCKLPEQEHTDLLDNSDCILAVLNLLRYFATVMQQHAQDNPTTCLSVCTIAEAYTEDVKKFLDLTRAHYKLELDRNKDRVKMMSLRTANSTSLSKGDSLFPSLPPDQEAEVLKVALVRLDLLESVLVLAQEKIGAYSAKSASR
;
A
#
# COMPACT_ATOMS: atom_id res chain seq x y z
N MET A 1 -22.48 17.18 58.94
CA MET A 1 -23.67 17.69 58.21
C MET A 1 -23.26 18.36 56.89
N CYS A 2 -22.27 17.82 56.16
CA CYS A 2 -21.63 18.48 55.00
C CYS A 2 -21.50 17.55 53.77
N GLU A 3 -22.48 16.68 53.52
CA GLU A 3 -22.46 15.75 52.37
C GLU A 3 -23.74 15.76 51.52
N LYS A 4 -24.67 16.71 51.72
CA LYS A 4 -25.98 16.69 51.04
C LYS A 4 -26.21 17.72 49.92
N ASN A 5 -25.25 18.61 49.61
CA ASN A 5 -25.43 19.63 48.56
C ASN A 5 -24.50 19.49 47.35
N SER A 6 -23.68 18.43 47.26
CA SER A 6 -22.70 18.23 46.18
C SER A 6 -23.32 17.93 44.82
N GLY A 7 -24.46 17.22 44.76
CA GLY A 7 -25.15 16.88 43.50
C GLY A 7 -26.09 17.96 42.94
N GLY A 8 -26.39 19.01 43.72
CA GLY A 8 -27.38 20.01 43.34
C GLY A 8 -26.97 20.86 42.15
N PHE A 9 -25.74 21.41 42.17
CA PHE A 9 -25.27 22.27 41.08
C PHE A 9 -25.00 21.48 39.79
N VAL A 10 -24.54 20.23 39.89
CA VAL A 10 -24.29 19.36 38.73
C VAL A 10 -25.60 19.06 38.00
N SER A 11 -26.67 18.74 38.74
CA SER A 11 -28.00 18.52 38.16
C SER A 11 -28.52 19.79 37.48
N VAL A 12 -28.42 20.95 38.13
CA VAL A 12 -28.87 22.24 37.57
C VAL A 12 -28.07 22.58 36.30
N ALA A 13 -26.74 22.52 36.34
CA ALA A 13 -25.92 22.80 35.18
C ALA A 13 -26.16 21.81 34.03
N THR A 14 -26.41 20.53 34.33
CA THR A 14 -26.77 19.51 33.32
C THR A 14 -28.13 19.81 32.68
N GLU A 15 -29.12 20.23 33.47
CA GLU A 15 -30.44 20.61 32.96
C GLU A 15 -30.37 21.85 32.05
N LEU A 16 -29.57 22.85 32.44
CA LEU A 16 -29.31 24.05 31.62
C LEU A 16 -28.62 23.70 30.30
N LEU A 17 -27.60 22.83 30.33
CA LEU A 17 -26.93 22.31 29.13
C LEU A 17 -27.88 21.54 28.21
N ASN A 18 -28.71 20.67 28.77
CA ASN A 18 -29.68 19.89 28.00
C ASN A 18 -30.77 20.77 27.37
N SER A 19 -31.11 21.89 28.02
CA SER A 19 -32.09 22.88 27.57
C SER A 19 -31.53 23.90 26.57
N GLY A 20 -30.24 23.83 26.22
CA GLY A 20 -29.59 24.75 25.28
C GLY A 20 -29.26 26.13 25.85
N MET A 21 -29.35 26.31 27.17
CA MET A 21 -29.08 27.59 27.84
C MET A 21 -27.60 27.72 28.22
N TYR A 22 -26.71 27.68 27.23
CA TYR A 22 -25.25 27.59 27.45
C TYR A 22 -24.63 28.82 28.13
N ALA A 23 -25.11 30.02 27.77
CA ALA A 23 -24.68 31.27 28.40
C ALA A 23 -25.05 31.31 29.88
N ASP A 24 -26.24 30.83 30.23
CA ASP A 24 -26.72 30.75 31.61
C ASP A 24 -25.94 29.69 32.40
N THR A 25 -25.63 28.54 31.79
CA THR A 25 -24.73 27.54 32.39
C THR A 25 -23.37 28.15 32.73
N LYS A 26 -22.76 28.88 31.80
CA LYS A 26 -21.47 29.55 32.03
C LYS A 26 -21.57 30.57 33.16
N ALA A 27 -22.58 31.43 33.13
CA ALA A 27 -22.80 32.44 34.17
C ALA A 27 -23.00 31.79 35.56
N TYR A 28 -23.78 30.72 35.61
CA TYR A 28 -24.03 29.96 36.83
C TYR A 28 -22.73 29.36 37.40
N LEU A 29 -21.90 28.75 36.55
CA LEU A 29 -20.61 28.17 36.98
C LEU A 29 -19.62 29.24 37.43
N CYS A 30 -19.55 30.40 36.75
CA CYS A 30 -18.62 31.49 37.09
C CYS A 30 -19.04 32.30 38.33
N GLY A 31 -20.34 32.45 38.58
CA GLY A 31 -20.87 33.30 39.66
C GLY A 31 -21.30 32.53 40.91
N ASP A 32 -22.25 31.62 40.76
CA ASP A 32 -23.05 31.12 41.88
C ASP A 32 -22.49 29.86 42.56
N VAL A 33 -21.57 29.15 41.88
CA VAL A 33 -21.03 27.88 42.39
C VAL A 33 -19.67 28.08 43.09
N PRO A 34 -19.53 27.66 44.36
CA PRO A 34 -18.25 27.71 45.08
C PRO A 34 -17.15 26.93 44.35
N GLY A 35 -15.93 27.47 44.32
CA GLY A 35 -14.78 26.81 43.69
C GLY A 35 -14.45 25.42 44.25
N SER A 36 -14.70 25.20 45.55
CA SER A 36 -14.51 23.89 46.19
C SER A 36 -15.50 22.83 45.68
N SER A 37 -16.72 23.22 45.32
CA SER A 37 -17.73 22.32 44.75
C SER A 37 -17.35 21.89 43.33
N ILE A 38 -16.90 22.83 42.50
CA ILE A 38 -16.41 22.52 41.14
C ILE A 38 -15.13 21.69 41.21
N PHE A 39 -14.25 21.94 42.17
CA PHE A 39 -13.04 21.13 42.34
C PHE A 39 -13.38 19.65 42.58
N ASN A 40 -14.33 19.34 43.47
CA ASN A 40 -14.65 17.96 43.86
C ASN A 40 -15.62 17.23 42.91
N HIS A 41 -16.50 17.96 42.21
CA HIS A 41 -17.59 17.36 41.41
C HIS A 41 -17.70 17.91 39.99
N GLY A 42 -16.77 18.78 39.56
CA GLY A 42 -16.80 19.35 38.22
C GLY A 42 -16.61 18.32 37.10
N TRP A 43 -15.96 17.19 37.39
CA TRP A 43 -15.72 16.12 36.41
C TRP A 43 -17.02 15.46 35.91
N ASP A 44 -18.11 15.48 36.68
CA ASP A 44 -19.44 15.00 36.28
C ASP A 44 -20.04 15.86 35.15
N LEU A 45 -19.59 17.11 34.99
CA LEU A 45 -20.07 18.02 33.94
C LEU A 45 -19.36 17.84 32.59
N VAL A 46 -18.30 17.05 32.52
CA VAL A 46 -17.55 16.81 31.27
C VAL A 46 -18.43 16.10 30.24
N LEU A 47 -19.13 15.03 30.63
CA LEU A 47 -20.01 14.30 29.72
C LEU A 47 -21.17 15.18 29.17
N PRO A 48 -21.95 15.87 30.02
CA PRO A 48 -22.96 16.82 29.56
C PRO A 48 -22.39 17.90 28.63
N ALA A 49 -21.23 18.48 28.95
CA ALA A 49 -20.61 19.53 28.14
C ALA A 49 -20.15 19.02 26.78
N VAL A 50 -19.49 17.86 26.71
CA VAL A 50 -19.07 17.23 25.45
C VAL A 50 -20.29 16.82 24.61
N THR A 51 -21.34 16.30 25.23
CA THR A 51 -22.57 15.92 24.53
C THR A 51 -23.29 17.13 23.93
N ALA A 52 -23.36 18.23 24.70
CA ALA A 52 -23.93 19.48 24.22
C ALA A 52 -23.10 20.09 23.08
N LEU A 53 -21.76 20.06 23.20
CA LEU A 53 -20.83 20.52 22.17
C LEU A 53 -21.06 19.80 20.84
N GLU A 54 -21.12 18.47 20.86
CA GLU A 54 -21.32 17.68 19.64
C GLU A 54 -22.73 17.87 19.05
N LYS A 55 -23.75 18.04 19.89
CA LYS A 55 -25.11 18.38 19.44
C LYS A 55 -25.15 19.72 18.71
N GLU A 56 -24.50 20.75 19.23
CA GLU A 56 -24.44 22.08 18.58
C GLU A 56 -23.56 22.07 17.33
N SER A 57 -22.49 21.27 17.32
CA SER A 57 -21.67 21.04 16.14
C SER A 57 -22.47 20.38 15.02
N ASP A 58 -23.28 19.37 15.34
CA ASP A 58 -24.17 18.71 14.37
C ASP A 58 -25.27 19.67 13.86
N ALA A 59 -25.70 20.62 14.69
CA ALA A 59 -26.67 21.66 14.32
C ALA A 59 -26.07 22.83 13.52
N GLY A 60 -24.74 22.93 13.42
CA GLY A 60 -24.05 24.02 12.71
C GLY A 60 -24.07 25.37 13.43
N SER A 61 -24.30 25.37 14.75
CA SER A 61 -24.41 26.57 15.59
C SER A 61 -23.05 27.01 16.12
N ASN A 62 -22.36 27.92 15.42
CA ASN A 62 -21.02 28.39 15.84
C ASN A 62 -21.02 29.05 17.24
N GLU A 63 -22.08 29.79 17.58
CA GLU A 63 -22.22 30.45 18.88
C GLU A 63 -22.48 29.43 20.01
N GLY A 64 -23.37 28.46 19.77
CA GLY A 64 -23.64 27.40 20.72
C GLY A 64 -22.42 26.52 20.99
N VAL A 65 -21.64 26.19 19.94
CA VAL A 65 -20.36 25.50 20.06
C VAL A 65 -19.43 26.29 20.97
N ALA A 66 -19.16 27.56 20.67
CA ALA A 66 -18.24 28.40 21.46
C ALA A 66 -18.63 28.50 22.94
N LEU A 67 -19.92 28.62 23.24
CA LEU A 67 -20.40 28.64 24.63
C LEU A 67 -20.22 27.28 25.33
N CYS A 68 -20.43 26.16 24.64
CA CYS A 68 -20.14 24.83 25.17
C CYS A 68 -18.63 24.64 25.42
N GLU A 69 -17.77 25.14 24.53
CA GLU A 69 -16.32 25.09 24.74
C GLU A 69 -15.92 25.87 26.00
N ASP A 70 -16.49 27.06 26.21
CA ASP A 70 -16.22 27.89 27.38
C ASP A 70 -16.65 27.19 28.68
N VAL A 71 -17.79 26.50 28.68
CA VAL A 71 -18.23 25.70 29.83
C VAL A 71 -17.21 24.59 30.14
N LEU A 72 -16.75 23.86 29.11
CA LEU A 72 -15.75 22.82 29.32
C LEU A 72 -14.41 23.39 29.82
N ARG A 73 -13.95 24.52 29.26
CA ARG A 73 -12.74 25.22 29.71
C ARG A 73 -12.85 25.67 31.17
N GLU A 74 -14.02 26.12 31.62
CA GLU A 74 -14.24 26.51 33.02
C GLU A 74 -14.15 25.31 33.98
N VAL A 75 -14.70 24.15 33.58
CA VAL A 75 -14.55 22.88 34.32
C VAL A 75 -13.08 22.48 34.41
N VAL A 76 -12.33 22.55 33.31
CA VAL A 76 -10.89 22.27 33.28
C VAL A 76 -10.08 23.27 34.10
N ARG A 77 -10.55 24.52 34.18
CA ARG A 77 -9.89 25.59 34.92
C ARG A 77 -9.89 25.32 36.43
N ARG A 78 -11.04 24.93 36.97
CA ARG A 78 -11.32 24.87 38.42
C ARG A 78 -11.51 23.47 38.99
N GLY A 79 -11.73 22.46 38.15
CA GLY A 79 -11.92 21.08 38.56
C GLY A 79 -10.64 20.40 39.05
N ASN A 80 -10.78 19.27 39.77
CA ASN A 80 -9.66 18.42 40.14
C ASN A 80 -8.97 17.85 38.88
N PRO A 81 -7.68 18.17 38.62
CA PRO A 81 -7.03 17.81 37.38
C PRO A 81 -7.01 16.30 37.08
N LYS A 82 -6.96 15.44 38.11
CA LYS A 82 -6.91 13.98 37.90
C LYS A 82 -8.27 13.43 37.45
N GLU A 83 -9.34 13.84 38.11
CA GLU A 83 -10.69 13.34 37.84
C GLU A 83 -11.23 13.88 36.52
N VAL A 84 -11.03 15.18 36.26
CA VAL A 84 -11.41 15.79 34.98
C VAL A 84 -10.64 15.15 33.82
N MET A 85 -9.35 14.83 34.00
CA MET A 85 -8.56 14.14 32.98
C MET A 85 -9.12 12.75 32.64
N VAL A 86 -9.44 11.94 33.67
CA VAL A 86 -10.00 10.59 33.45
C VAL A 86 -11.36 10.69 32.76
N SER A 87 -12.24 11.57 33.25
CA SER A 87 -13.55 11.80 32.64
C SER A 87 -13.43 12.29 31.18
N LEU A 88 -12.47 13.17 30.88
CA LEU A 88 -12.24 13.65 29.51
C LEU A 88 -11.82 12.51 28.56
N LEU A 89 -10.91 11.63 29.00
CA LEU A 89 -10.45 10.49 28.19
C LEU A 89 -11.53 9.41 28.03
N GLU A 90 -12.33 9.16 29.06
CA GLU A 90 -13.45 8.21 29.01
C GLU A 90 -14.49 8.62 27.96
N HIS A 91 -14.80 9.91 27.90
CA HIS A 91 -15.82 10.45 26.99
C HIS A 91 -15.28 10.84 25.61
N LEU A 92 -13.98 10.64 25.34
CA LEU A 92 -13.37 10.91 24.03
C LEU A 92 -14.06 10.14 22.88
N ALA A 93 -14.61 8.96 23.16
CA ALA A 93 -15.32 8.16 22.16
C ALA A 93 -16.60 8.82 21.62
N LEU A 94 -17.16 9.79 22.36
CA LEU A 94 -18.38 10.51 21.95
C LEU A 94 -18.09 11.66 20.97
N VAL A 95 -16.84 12.12 20.91
CA VAL A 95 -16.43 13.25 20.08
C VAL A 95 -16.41 12.86 18.60
N LYS A 96 -17.22 13.49 17.76
CA LYS A 96 -17.26 13.22 16.32
C LYS A 96 -16.67 14.36 15.51
N SER A 97 -16.82 15.59 15.98
CA SER A 97 -16.36 16.80 15.32
C SER A 97 -14.82 16.95 15.41
N SER A 98 -14.20 17.51 14.37
CA SER A 98 -12.75 17.82 14.42
C SER A 98 -12.44 18.92 15.46
N GLY A 99 -13.34 19.89 15.63
CA GLY A 99 -13.19 20.97 16.61
C GLY A 99 -13.30 20.48 18.05
N GLY A 100 -14.27 19.58 18.34
CA GLY A 100 -14.37 18.95 19.66
C GLY A 100 -13.13 18.14 20.01
N PHE A 101 -12.53 17.46 19.03
CA PHE A 101 -11.28 16.73 19.26
C PHE A 101 -10.11 17.69 19.57
N GLU A 102 -10.00 18.79 18.83
CA GLU A 102 -9.00 19.83 19.09
C GLU A 102 -9.15 20.43 20.50
N LEU A 103 -10.38 20.77 20.91
CA LEU A 103 -10.68 21.24 22.26
C LEU A 103 -10.29 20.23 23.34
N VAL A 104 -10.59 18.94 23.13
CA VAL A 104 -10.19 17.90 24.08
C VAL A 104 -8.66 17.84 24.23
N LEU A 105 -7.91 18.00 23.15
CA LEU A 105 -6.44 18.04 23.20
C LEU A 105 -5.92 19.29 23.92
N GLU A 106 -6.53 20.46 23.70
CA GLU A 106 -6.20 21.69 24.43
C GLU A 106 -6.44 21.53 25.95
N CYS A 107 -7.62 21.04 26.31
CA CYS A 107 -8.02 20.75 27.69
C CYS A 107 -7.07 19.75 28.34
N PHE A 108 -6.74 18.65 27.64
CA PHE A 108 -5.79 17.65 28.09
C PHE A 108 -4.41 18.26 28.35
N GLN A 109 -3.93 19.11 27.45
CA GLN A 109 -2.64 19.79 27.58
C GLN A 109 -2.61 20.74 28.79
N GLU A 110 -3.69 21.48 29.05
CA GLU A 110 -3.81 22.33 30.23
C GLU A 110 -3.80 21.51 31.53
N LEU A 111 -4.57 20.41 31.58
CA LEU A 111 -4.63 19.51 32.73
C LEU A 111 -3.27 18.87 33.01
N LEU A 112 -2.54 18.43 31.98
CA LEU A 112 -1.19 17.89 32.11
C LEU A 112 -0.22 18.87 32.79
N ARG A 113 -0.32 20.16 32.48
CA ARG A 113 0.52 21.19 33.12
C ARG A 113 0.21 21.35 34.61
N LYS A 114 -1.07 21.25 34.99
CA LYS A 114 -1.56 21.40 36.37
C LYS A 114 -1.28 20.19 37.27
N LEU A 115 -1.03 19.01 36.71
CA LEU A 115 -0.84 17.80 37.50
C LEU A 115 0.41 17.89 38.40
N PRO A 116 0.30 17.59 39.72
CA PRO A 116 1.43 17.66 40.65
C PRO A 116 2.38 16.46 40.58
N GLY A 117 1.99 15.35 39.93
CA GLY A 117 2.77 14.10 39.80
C GLY A 117 2.10 13.09 38.85
N ASN A 118 2.79 11.98 38.53
CA ASN A 118 2.33 10.93 37.59
C ASN A 118 2.04 11.40 36.14
N LYS A 119 2.66 12.50 35.69
CA LYS A 119 2.44 13.08 34.35
C LYS A 119 2.67 12.08 33.22
N VAL A 120 3.71 11.24 33.32
CA VAL A 120 4.05 10.23 32.31
C VAL A 120 2.92 9.21 32.11
N LYS A 121 2.27 8.77 33.20
CA LYS A 121 1.16 7.81 33.13
C LYS A 121 -0.10 8.41 32.49
N PHE A 122 -0.44 9.65 32.85
CA PHE A 122 -1.56 10.34 32.20
C PHE A 122 -1.26 10.69 30.74
N LEU A 123 0.00 11.00 30.42
CA LEU A 123 0.46 11.20 29.05
C LEU A 123 0.31 9.90 28.24
N GLU A 124 0.74 8.77 28.78
CA GLU A 124 0.57 7.45 28.16
C GLU A 124 -0.91 7.15 27.86
N TRP A 125 -1.78 7.27 28.88
CA TRP A 125 -3.22 7.04 28.72
C TRP A 125 -3.86 7.98 27.71
N GLY A 126 -3.47 9.26 27.72
CA GLY A 126 -3.93 10.23 26.75
C GLY A 126 -3.52 9.86 25.33
N LEU A 127 -2.22 9.62 25.11
CA LEU A 127 -1.69 9.27 23.80
C LEU A 127 -2.29 7.97 23.27
N GLU A 128 -2.51 6.96 24.11
CA GLU A 128 -3.20 5.72 23.73
C GLU A 128 -4.64 5.99 23.28
N SER A 129 -5.37 6.80 24.06
CA SER A 129 -6.75 7.17 23.77
C SER A 129 -6.86 7.99 22.47
N PHE A 130 -5.97 8.95 22.26
CA PHE A 130 -5.92 9.77 21.05
C PHE A 130 -5.50 8.96 19.83
N TYR A 131 -4.53 8.06 19.96
CA TYR A 131 -4.20 7.13 18.89
C TYR A 131 -5.41 6.25 18.53
N GLY A 132 -6.09 5.70 19.54
CA GLY A 132 -7.32 4.93 19.34
C GLY A 132 -8.42 5.74 18.65
N TYR A 133 -8.55 7.02 18.97
CA TYR A 133 -9.47 7.93 18.28
C TYR A 133 -9.13 8.09 16.80
N VAL A 134 -7.90 8.52 16.49
CA VAL A 134 -7.45 8.79 15.12
C VAL A 134 -7.45 7.51 14.27
N ALA A 135 -7.14 6.36 14.88
CA ALA A 135 -7.17 5.06 14.22
C ALA A 135 -8.59 4.61 13.81
N ARG A 136 -9.64 5.06 14.51
CA ARG A 136 -11.04 4.74 14.19
C ARG A 136 -11.66 5.68 13.15
N LEU A 137 -10.97 6.74 12.74
CA LEU A 137 -11.48 7.63 11.71
C LEU A 137 -11.67 6.86 10.39
N PRO A 138 -12.74 7.17 9.62
CA PRO A 138 -12.99 6.49 8.35
C PRO A 138 -11.79 6.70 7.42
N ASN A 139 -11.43 5.66 6.67
CA ASN A 139 -10.47 5.81 5.58
C ASN A 139 -11.13 6.60 4.44
N PRO A 140 -10.36 7.39 3.67
CA PRO A 140 -10.91 8.06 2.51
C PRO A 140 -11.35 7.08 1.43
N GLU A 141 -12.21 7.53 0.53
CA GLU A 141 -12.65 6.69 -0.59
C GLU A 141 -11.51 6.50 -1.60
N ASN A 142 -11.44 5.33 -2.23
CA ASN A 142 -10.40 5.05 -3.22
C ASN A 142 -10.87 5.57 -4.60
N HIS A 143 -10.78 6.89 -4.79
CA HIS A 143 -11.26 7.57 -6.01
C HIS A 143 -10.46 7.19 -7.27
N ASN A 144 -9.29 6.55 -7.12
CA ASN A 144 -8.40 6.14 -8.21
C ASN A 144 -8.05 7.27 -9.19
N LEU A 145 -7.89 8.49 -8.66
CA LEU A 145 -7.56 9.68 -9.44
C LEU A 145 -6.09 9.66 -9.88
N GLU A 146 -5.82 10.16 -11.08
CA GLU A 146 -4.47 10.27 -11.65
C GLU A 146 -4.14 11.71 -12.04
N ASP A 147 -2.85 11.99 -12.26
CA ASP A 147 -2.34 13.25 -12.77
C ASP A 147 -2.82 14.49 -11.99
N GLU A 148 -3.50 15.42 -12.67
CA GLU A 148 -3.98 16.66 -12.07
C GLU A 148 -5.18 16.46 -11.15
N GLU A 149 -5.93 15.37 -11.32
CA GLU A 149 -7.11 15.04 -10.51
C GLU A 149 -6.74 14.64 -9.08
N VAL A 150 -5.49 14.23 -8.84
CA VAL A 150 -4.96 13.92 -7.49
C VAL A 150 -5.16 15.09 -6.52
N ALA A 151 -5.16 16.33 -7.01
CA ALA A 151 -5.42 17.52 -6.19
C ALA A 151 -6.83 17.53 -5.55
N LEU A 152 -7.78 16.76 -6.09
CA LEU A 152 -9.14 16.64 -5.54
C LEU A 152 -9.20 15.68 -4.35
N LEU A 153 -8.18 14.86 -4.10
CA LEU A 153 -8.15 13.96 -2.93
C LEU A 153 -8.27 14.73 -1.61
N ASP A 154 -7.71 15.93 -1.53
CA ASP A 154 -7.79 16.81 -0.35
C ASP A 154 -9.23 17.29 -0.06
N ALA A 155 -10.15 17.21 -1.03
CA ALA A 155 -11.55 17.58 -0.83
C ALA A 155 -12.35 16.51 -0.08
N ASP A 156 -11.87 15.26 -0.06
CA ASP A 156 -12.53 14.14 0.60
C ASP A 156 -12.77 14.46 2.10
N PRO A 157 -14.02 14.32 2.60
CA PRO A 157 -14.34 14.61 3.99
C PRO A 157 -13.51 13.83 5.01
N ALA A 158 -13.16 12.57 4.71
CA ALA A 158 -12.32 11.75 5.56
C ALA A 158 -10.86 12.23 5.55
N VAL A 159 -10.32 12.62 4.38
CA VAL A 159 -8.97 13.26 4.30
C VAL A 159 -8.93 14.51 5.16
N ARG A 160 -9.90 15.41 5.02
CA ARG A 160 -9.97 16.64 5.83
C ARG A 160 -10.06 16.34 7.33
N LYS A 161 -10.87 15.35 7.71
CA LYS A 161 -11.03 14.95 9.12
C LYS A 161 -9.73 14.39 9.69
N ILE A 162 -9.08 13.46 8.99
CA ILE A 162 -7.80 12.88 9.41
C ILE A 162 -6.72 13.97 9.48
N SER A 163 -6.63 14.83 8.45
CA SER A 163 -5.64 15.91 8.39
C SER A 163 -5.77 16.86 9.57
N ARG A 164 -6.99 17.31 9.90
CA ARG A 164 -7.23 18.20 11.04
C ARG A 164 -6.90 17.54 12.37
N SER A 165 -7.31 16.27 12.55
CA SER A 165 -6.97 15.53 13.77
C SER A 165 -5.46 15.33 13.92
N LEU A 166 -4.74 15.02 12.84
CA LEU A 166 -3.28 14.90 12.86
C LEU A 166 -2.60 16.25 13.13
N GLU A 167 -3.13 17.36 12.61
CA GLU A 167 -2.59 18.69 12.86
C GLU A 167 -2.73 19.08 14.33
N ALA A 168 -3.91 18.87 14.93
CA ALA A 168 -4.13 19.10 16.35
C ALA A 168 -3.23 18.21 17.23
N MET A 169 -3.07 16.92 16.86
CA MET A 169 -2.15 16.01 17.54
C MET A 169 -0.69 16.47 17.43
N THR A 170 -0.29 16.96 16.25
CA THR A 170 1.07 17.45 16.02
C THR A 170 1.37 18.67 16.89
N THR A 171 0.40 19.55 17.09
CA THR A 171 0.51 20.70 18.01
C THR A 171 0.69 20.25 19.46
N LEU A 172 -0.08 19.26 19.93
CA LEU A 172 0.08 18.67 21.26
C LEU A 172 1.48 18.04 21.42
N LEU A 173 1.87 17.18 20.47
CA LEU A 173 3.17 16.49 20.47
C LEU A 173 4.32 17.49 20.48
N ALA A 174 4.28 18.53 19.64
CA ALA A 174 5.31 19.55 19.60
C ALA A 174 5.48 20.24 20.96
N SER A 175 4.39 20.55 21.66
CA SER A 175 4.49 21.12 23.02
C SER A 175 5.15 20.14 24.00
N CYS A 176 4.75 18.87 23.98
CA CYS A 176 5.28 17.85 24.90
C CYS A 176 6.76 17.52 24.61
N VAL A 177 7.13 17.41 23.35
CA VAL A 177 8.52 17.19 22.91
C VAL A 177 9.41 18.37 23.30
N ASN A 178 8.94 19.60 23.08
CA ASN A 178 9.70 20.79 23.46
C ASN A 178 9.82 20.96 24.99
N SER A 179 8.89 20.45 25.80
CA SER A 179 9.05 20.40 27.27
C SER A 179 10.03 19.31 27.70
N ALA A 180 9.94 18.12 27.12
CA ALA A 180 10.84 17.00 27.42
C ALA A 180 12.30 17.31 27.03
N ALA A 181 12.51 17.98 25.88
CA ALA A 181 13.84 18.40 25.43
C ALA A 181 14.50 19.42 26.36
N ARG A 182 13.72 20.32 26.99
CA ARG A 182 14.23 21.31 27.97
C ARG A 182 14.57 20.69 29.32
N GLY A 183 13.88 19.62 29.72
CA GLY A 183 14.15 18.88 30.96
C GLY A 183 15.44 18.06 30.94
N GLY A 184 15.98 17.75 29.75
CA GLY A 184 17.15 16.88 29.55
C GLY A 184 18.53 17.56 29.66
N GLN A 185 18.63 18.86 29.96
CA GLN A 185 19.92 19.57 30.02
C GLN A 185 20.70 19.42 31.34
N ALA A 186 20.30 18.52 32.25
CA ALA A 186 20.93 18.41 33.58
C ALA A 186 21.82 17.17 33.80
N THR A 187 22.05 16.31 32.81
CA THR A 187 22.96 15.16 32.96
C THR A 187 24.03 15.11 31.88
N ALA A 188 25.25 14.76 32.29
CA ALA A 188 26.50 14.89 31.55
C ALA A 188 26.48 14.30 30.12
N PRO A 189 27.28 14.86 29.19
CA PRO A 189 27.33 14.41 27.80
C PRO A 189 28.09 13.09 27.71
N GLY A 190 27.34 12.00 27.52
CA GLY A 190 27.88 10.68 27.22
C GLY A 190 27.05 9.58 27.87
N CYS A 191 26.20 8.92 27.08
CA CYS A 191 25.35 7.80 27.51
C CYS A 191 24.11 8.15 28.35
N GLY A 192 23.31 9.12 27.91
CA GLY A 192 21.97 9.33 28.47
C GLY A 192 20.96 8.38 27.83
N GLN A 193 20.49 7.37 28.57
CA GLN A 193 19.33 6.57 28.16
C GLN A 193 18.12 7.50 27.94
N ALA A 194 17.33 7.25 26.89
CA ALA A 194 16.13 8.01 26.62
C ALA A 194 15.14 7.88 27.80
N THR A 195 14.51 8.98 28.22
CA THR A 195 13.53 8.93 29.31
C THR A 195 12.26 8.21 28.85
N VAL A 196 11.53 7.58 29.76
CA VAL A 196 10.24 6.92 29.46
C VAL A 196 9.28 7.86 28.73
N GLU A 197 9.26 9.14 29.10
CA GLU A 197 8.47 10.18 28.42
C GLU A 197 8.89 10.38 26.96
N GLN A 198 10.20 10.46 26.68
CA GLN A 198 10.71 10.59 25.30
C GLN A 198 10.35 9.38 24.44
N LEU A 199 10.39 8.18 25.02
CA LEU A 199 10.03 6.95 24.31
C LEU A 199 8.54 6.87 23.99
N LEU A 200 7.67 7.25 24.92
CA LEU A 200 6.23 7.34 24.68
C LEU A 200 5.93 8.35 23.57
N LEU A 201 6.54 9.53 23.63
CA LEU A 201 6.37 10.55 22.59
C LEU A 201 6.87 10.05 21.23
N LEU A 202 8.00 9.34 21.20
CA LEU A 202 8.55 8.75 19.97
C LEU A 202 7.61 7.68 19.40
N LYS A 203 7.19 6.73 20.25
CA LYS A 203 6.26 5.65 19.92
C LYS A 203 5.00 6.18 19.27
N TYR A 204 4.33 7.13 19.92
CA TYR A 204 3.07 7.64 19.40
C TYR A 204 3.25 8.56 18.19
N SER A 205 4.32 9.36 18.13
CA SER A 205 4.67 10.14 16.93
C SER A 205 4.82 9.23 15.70
N LEU A 206 5.51 8.09 15.87
CA LEU A 206 5.61 7.07 14.84
C LEU A 206 4.25 6.42 14.54
N GLN A 207 3.47 6.04 15.56
CA GLN A 207 2.17 5.42 15.34
C GLN A 207 1.22 6.30 14.52
N PHE A 208 1.22 7.63 14.71
CA PHE A 208 0.41 8.55 13.91
C PHE A 208 0.82 8.58 12.43
N LEU A 209 2.07 8.30 12.07
CA LEU A 209 2.49 8.13 10.66
C LEU A 209 1.73 6.99 9.96
N GLY A 210 1.28 5.98 10.71
CA GLY A 210 0.47 4.90 10.16
C GLY A 210 -0.83 5.42 9.52
N ARG A 211 -1.40 6.52 10.04
CA ARG A 211 -2.59 7.16 9.45
C ARG A 211 -2.28 8.06 8.27
N VAL A 212 -1.02 8.49 8.12
CA VAL A 212 -0.54 9.17 6.91
C VAL A 212 -0.46 8.21 5.72
N SER A 213 -0.42 6.89 5.95
CA SER A 213 -0.36 5.89 4.86
C SER A 213 -1.47 6.07 3.81
N VAL A 214 -2.70 6.37 4.24
CA VAL A 214 -3.87 6.50 3.37
C VAL A 214 -4.05 7.89 2.76
N LEU A 215 -3.16 8.84 3.04
CA LEU A 215 -3.27 10.21 2.56
C LEU A 215 -2.23 10.48 1.47
N ASP A 216 -2.57 11.30 0.49
CA ASP A 216 -1.58 11.79 -0.46
C ASP A 216 -0.68 12.84 0.20
N ILE A 217 0.63 12.64 0.05
CA ILE A 217 1.70 13.46 0.63
C ILE A 217 2.76 13.80 -0.40
N THR A 218 2.51 13.49 -1.66
CA THR A 218 3.44 13.77 -2.75
C THR A 218 3.62 15.28 -2.93
N THR A 219 4.81 15.67 -3.35
CA THR A 219 5.12 17.08 -3.62
C THR A 219 5.36 17.29 -5.10
N HIS A 220 4.81 18.38 -5.64
CA HIS A 220 5.08 18.81 -7.00
C HIS A 220 5.87 20.12 -6.96
N PRO A 221 7.01 20.25 -7.66
CA PRO A 221 7.87 21.44 -7.60
C PRO A 221 7.15 22.75 -7.89
N ASN A 222 6.08 22.70 -8.69
CA ASN A 222 5.33 23.86 -9.17
C ASN A 222 3.98 24.06 -8.45
N LYS A 223 3.67 23.32 -7.39
CA LYS A 223 2.41 23.44 -6.64
C LYS A 223 2.68 23.70 -5.16
N ALA A 224 1.76 24.41 -4.50
CA ALA A 224 1.80 24.58 -3.05
C ALA A 224 1.66 23.21 -2.37
N LYS A 225 2.34 23.03 -1.23
CA LYS A 225 2.23 21.82 -0.42
C LYS A 225 0.82 21.71 0.17
N SER A 226 0.25 20.50 0.16
CA SER A 226 -1.02 20.21 0.82
C SER A 226 -0.92 20.38 2.34
N ALA A 227 -2.06 20.59 3.00
CA ALA A 227 -2.12 20.66 4.46
C ALA A 227 -1.63 19.35 5.11
N VAL A 228 -1.98 18.22 4.49
CA VAL A 228 -1.51 16.89 4.90
C VAL A 228 0.01 16.82 4.84
N ARG A 229 0.64 17.29 3.76
CA ARG A 229 2.09 17.31 3.61
C ARG A 229 2.76 18.15 4.70
N LEU A 230 2.27 19.37 4.93
CA LEU A 230 2.81 20.25 5.97
C LEU A 230 2.68 19.63 7.36
N CYS A 231 1.54 19.01 7.66
CA CYS A 231 1.33 18.27 8.91
C CYS A 231 2.32 17.11 9.05
N THR A 232 2.53 16.34 7.98
CA THR A 232 3.47 15.21 7.96
C THR A 232 4.90 15.68 8.21
N GLU A 233 5.34 16.77 7.56
CA GLU A 233 6.66 17.37 7.79
C GLU A 233 6.84 17.79 9.27
N LYS A 234 5.84 18.45 9.86
CA LYS A 234 5.88 18.84 11.28
C LYS A 234 5.99 17.63 12.21
N LEU A 235 5.32 16.52 11.88
CA LEU A 235 5.35 15.28 12.67
C LEU A 235 6.72 14.60 12.57
N VAL A 236 7.29 14.47 11.37
CA VAL A 236 8.65 13.94 11.19
C VAL A 236 9.68 14.83 11.89
N ASN A 237 9.53 16.15 11.83
CA ASN A 237 10.38 17.08 12.57
C ASN A 237 10.27 16.91 14.11
N GLN A 238 9.14 16.43 14.65
CA GLN A 238 9.08 16.09 16.08
C GLN A 238 9.83 14.79 16.37
N ILE A 239 9.82 13.83 15.45
CA ILE A 239 10.57 12.57 15.57
C ILE A 239 12.08 12.85 15.59
N THR A 240 12.59 13.75 14.74
CA THR A 240 14.03 14.10 14.70
C THR A 240 14.55 14.72 16.01
N LYS A 241 13.68 15.41 16.74
CA LYS A 241 14.02 15.94 18.08
C LYS A 241 14.14 14.84 19.14
N LEU A 242 13.54 13.68 18.92
CA LEU A 242 13.52 12.54 19.85
C LEU A 242 14.53 11.46 19.48
N SER A 243 14.80 11.26 18.19
CA SER A 243 15.81 10.32 17.68
C SER A 243 16.72 11.00 16.67
N LYS A 244 18.03 10.79 16.83
CA LYS A 244 19.05 11.29 15.89
C LYS A 244 19.17 10.47 14.62
N ASP A 245 18.77 9.20 14.69
CA ASP A 245 18.86 8.26 13.58
C ASP A 245 17.45 7.84 13.18
N LEU A 246 17.00 8.35 12.04
CA LEU A 246 15.68 7.99 11.50
C LEU A 246 15.68 6.64 10.79
N VAL A 247 16.83 6.18 10.29
CA VAL A 247 16.93 4.92 9.56
C VAL A 247 16.63 3.77 10.50
N VAL A 248 17.24 3.75 11.70
CA VAL A 248 16.99 2.72 12.73
C VAL A 248 15.51 2.56 13.04
N LEU A 249 14.74 3.65 13.06
CA LEU A 249 13.31 3.62 13.37
C LEU A 249 12.46 2.95 12.27
N CYS A 250 12.98 2.88 11.04
CA CYS A 250 12.33 2.20 9.91
C CYS A 250 12.64 0.70 9.86
N LEU A 251 13.76 0.27 10.44
CA LEU A 251 14.24 -1.11 10.35
C LEU A 251 13.35 -2.07 11.14
N HIS A 252 13.30 -3.33 10.72
CA HIS A 252 12.44 -4.32 11.33
C HIS A 252 12.90 -4.69 12.76
N LYS A 253 14.21 -4.66 13.00
CA LYS A 253 14.87 -5.05 14.27
C LYS A 253 15.14 -3.87 15.20
N VAL A 254 14.10 -3.13 15.59
CA VAL A 254 14.21 -2.22 16.73
C VAL A 254 14.11 -3.04 18.02
N THR A 255 15.18 -3.78 18.32
CA THR A 255 15.32 -4.59 19.53
C THR A 255 15.66 -3.74 20.76
N GLU A 256 16.27 -2.56 20.58
CA GLU A 256 16.81 -1.77 21.68
C GLU A 256 15.79 -0.90 22.44
N LEU A 257 14.62 -0.62 21.84
CA LEU A 257 13.56 0.15 22.53
C LEU A 257 12.66 -0.73 23.42
N LYS A 258 12.63 -2.05 23.17
CA LYS A 258 11.84 -3.01 23.96
C LYS A 258 12.38 -3.15 25.39
N ASP A 259 13.69 -3.00 25.58
CA ASP A 259 14.31 -3.16 26.90
C ASP A 259 13.88 -2.08 27.90
N LEU A 260 13.33 -0.96 27.44
CA LEU A 260 12.78 0.11 28.30
C LEU A 260 11.30 -0.11 28.66
N GLU A 261 10.52 -0.79 27.81
CA GLU A 261 9.12 -1.16 28.11
C GLU A 261 9.05 -2.36 29.08
N LEU A 262 10.03 -3.27 29.03
CA LEU A 262 10.06 -4.50 29.83
C LEU A 262 10.38 -4.29 31.33
N ALA A 263 10.74 -3.08 31.76
CA ALA A 263 10.95 -2.80 33.18
C ALA A 263 9.64 -2.66 33.98
N HIS A 264 8.47 -2.60 33.32
CA HIS A 264 7.23 -2.25 34.01
C HIS A 264 6.14 -3.33 34.13
N GLU A 265 6.05 -4.40 33.33
CA GLU A 265 5.11 -5.51 33.62
C GLU A 265 5.57 -6.88 33.06
N GLU A 266 5.66 -7.89 33.94
CA GLU A 266 6.17 -9.25 33.69
C GLU A 266 5.25 -10.16 32.85
N ASN A 267 4.15 -9.68 32.28
CA ASN A 267 3.25 -10.54 31.50
C ASN A 267 2.45 -9.74 30.49
N LYS A 268 2.82 -9.84 29.20
CA LYS A 268 1.91 -9.90 28.04
C LYS A 268 2.70 -10.13 26.76
N ASP A 269 2.01 -10.74 25.80
CA ASP A 269 2.46 -11.10 24.45
C ASP A 269 3.37 -10.05 23.81
N GLN A 270 4.27 -10.51 22.93
CA GLN A 270 5.23 -9.71 22.14
C GLN A 270 4.53 -8.61 21.31
N LYS A 271 4.00 -7.57 21.95
CA LYS A 271 3.33 -6.44 21.30
C LYS A 271 4.43 -5.60 20.65
N GLU A 272 4.33 -5.40 19.33
CA GLU A 272 5.30 -4.57 18.63
C GLU A 272 5.27 -3.13 19.16
N PHE A 273 6.45 -2.52 19.31
CA PHE A 273 6.61 -1.15 19.80
C PHE A 273 5.81 -0.15 18.96
N VAL A 274 5.87 -0.29 17.63
CA VAL A 274 5.16 0.54 16.65
C VAL A 274 4.61 -0.36 15.54
N ALA A 275 3.42 -0.03 15.03
CA ALA A 275 2.77 -0.75 13.95
C ALA A 275 3.69 -0.84 12.70
N PRO A 276 3.77 -1.99 12.00
CA PRO A 276 4.65 -2.16 10.84
C PRO A 276 4.42 -1.14 9.73
N ILE A 277 3.16 -0.76 9.49
CA ILE A 277 2.78 0.23 8.47
C ILE A 277 3.41 1.60 8.74
N SER A 278 3.51 2.00 10.01
CA SER A 278 4.09 3.28 10.40
C SER A 278 5.59 3.34 10.06
N ARG A 279 6.30 2.23 10.25
CA ARG A 279 7.73 2.11 9.88
C ARG A 279 7.92 2.17 8.37
N ALA A 280 7.07 1.46 7.62
CA ALA A 280 7.09 1.48 6.16
C ALA A 280 6.81 2.89 5.60
N VAL A 281 5.86 3.62 6.21
CA VAL A 281 5.58 5.02 5.85
C VAL A 281 6.75 5.93 6.20
N LEU A 282 7.40 5.74 7.35
CA LEU A 282 8.59 6.51 7.68
C LEU A 282 9.71 6.27 6.65
N ALA A 283 9.93 5.02 6.23
CA ALA A 283 10.90 4.68 5.19
C ALA A 283 10.56 5.39 3.86
N TYR A 284 9.29 5.39 3.45
CA TYR A 284 8.81 6.15 2.31
C TYR A 284 9.12 7.65 2.44
N LEU A 285 8.81 8.25 3.59
CA LEU A 285 9.02 9.68 3.84
C LEU A 285 10.49 10.09 3.79
N ILE A 286 11.38 9.22 4.25
CA ILE A 286 12.82 9.49 4.28
C ILE A 286 13.45 9.24 2.91
N PHE A 287 13.18 8.09 2.30
CA PHE A 287 13.91 7.67 1.10
C PHE A 287 13.32 8.22 -0.19
N VAL A 288 11.98 8.33 -0.27
CA VAL A 288 11.27 8.80 -1.47
C VAL A 288 11.04 10.30 -1.39
N GLU A 289 10.47 10.77 -0.28
CA GLU A 289 10.11 12.19 -0.10
C GLU A 289 11.26 13.05 0.44
N CYS A 290 12.41 12.43 0.73
CA CYS A 290 13.63 13.09 1.19
C CYS A 290 13.41 14.03 2.40
N LEU A 291 12.55 13.62 3.35
CA LEU A 291 12.33 14.40 4.57
C LEU A 291 13.50 14.26 5.55
N GLU A 292 13.90 15.40 6.13
CA GLU A 292 14.92 15.49 7.18
C GLU A 292 16.24 14.76 6.82
N PRO A 293 16.86 15.06 5.65
CA PRO A 293 18.01 14.30 5.13
C PRO A 293 19.23 14.35 6.07
N ASP A 294 19.37 15.41 6.87
CA ASP A 294 20.44 15.56 7.85
C ASP A 294 20.40 14.51 8.98
N HIS A 295 19.25 13.87 9.19
CA HIS A 295 19.01 12.84 10.21
C HIS A 295 19.02 11.41 9.64
N VAL A 296 19.51 11.24 8.41
CA VAL A 296 19.59 9.97 7.69
C VAL A 296 21.07 9.59 7.55
N PRO A 297 21.60 8.71 8.40
CA PRO A 297 23.01 8.35 8.32
C PRO A 297 23.36 7.67 7.00
N LEU A 298 24.45 8.12 6.37
CA LEU A 298 24.96 7.55 5.11
C LEU A 298 25.88 6.34 5.31
N VAL A 299 25.79 5.67 6.47
CA VAL A 299 26.66 4.53 6.85
C VAL A 299 26.09 3.18 6.44
N TYR A 300 24.81 3.12 6.08
CA TYR A 300 24.13 1.88 5.70
C TYR A 300 24.38 1.54 4.23
N SER A 301 24.63 0.26 3.94
CA SER A 301 24.71 -0.20 2.55
C SER A 301 23.31 -0.24 1.92
N SER A 302 23.22 0.04 0.61
CA SER A 302 21.95 -0.01 -0.12
C SER A 302 21.27 -1.37 -0.01
N ARG A 303 22.04 -2.46 -0.03
CA ARG A 303 21.54 -3.83 0.15
C ARG A 303 20.89 -4.02 1.52
N TYR A 304 21.56 -3.58 2.59
CA TYR A 304 21.02 -3.68 3.94
C TYR A 304 19.72 -2.88 4.09
N LEU A 305 19.70 -1.64 3.56
CA LEU A 305 18.50 -0.79 3.58
C LEU A 305 17.34 -1.44 2.84
N PHE A 306 17.57 -2.00 1.65
CA PHE A 306 16.53 -2.67 0.88
C PHE A 306 15.99 -3.91 1.60
N GLU A 307 16.87 -4.81 2.07
CA GLU A 307 16.47 -6.05 2.72
C GLU A 307 15.72 -5.82 4.04
N GLU A 308 16.17 -4.87 4.88
CA GLU A 308 15.48 -4.57 6.15
C GLU A 308 14.15 -3.84 5.97
N ASN A 309 13.96 -3.11 4.86
CA ASN A 309 12.69 -2.46 4.54
C ASN A 309 11.75 -3.35 3.71
N LEU A 310 12.22 -4.53 3.27
CA LEU A 310 11.47 -5.39 2.34
C LEU A 310 10.12 -5.81 2.90
N LYS A 311 10.03 -6.17 4.19
CA LYS A 311 8.75 -6.48 4.85
C LYS A 311 7.78 -5.29 4.87
N GLY A 312 8.30 -4.08 5.06
CA GLY A 312 7.52 -2.85 5.01
C GLY A 312 7.00 -2.56 3.59
N ILE A 313 7.85 -2.80 2.58
CA ILE A 313 7.46 -2.72 1.17
C ILE A 313 6.34 -3.71 0.86
N LEU A 314 6.50 -4.98 1.24
CA LEU A 314 5.50 -6.02 1.02
C LEU A 314 4.16 -5.66 1.65
N LEU A 315 4.19 -5.12 2.87
CA LEU A 315 3.00 -4.63 3.56
C LEU A 315 2.28 -3.56 2.73
N LEU A 316 2.99 -2.51 2.29
CA LEU A 316 2.41 -1.44 1.47
C LEU A 316 1.84 -1.94 0.14
N LEU A 317 2.53 -2.88 -0.52
CA LEU A 317 2.10 -3.44 -1.81
C LEU A 317 0.92 -4.43 -1.67
N SER A 318 0.72 -5.02 -0.49
CA SER A 318 -0.37 -5.97 -0.23
C SER A 318 -1.72 -5.32 0.08
N GLU A 319 -1.73 -4.00 0.30
CA GLU A 319 -2.94 -3.24 0.60
C GLU A 319 -3.84 -3.05 -0.62
N ASN A 320 -5.13 -2.79 -0.37
CA ASN A 320 -6.12 -2.57 -1.43
C ASN A 320 -6.31 -1.10 -1.80
N TYR A 321 -5.66 -0.20 -1.07
CA TYR A 321 -5.84 1.24 -1.23
C TYR A 321 -4.79 1.83 -2.17
N GLY A 322 -5.22 2.44 -3.28
CA GLY A 322 -4.34 2.86 -4.38
C GLY A 322 -3.19 3.77 -3.94
N VAL A 323 -3.46 4.73 -3.04
CA VAL A 323 -2.44 5.63 -2.47
C VAL A 323 -1.39 4.87 -1.65
N VAL A 324 -1.78 3.83 -0.90
CA VAL A 324 -0.85 3.03 -0.09
C VAL A 324 0.04 2.17 -0.99
N VAL A 325 -0.57 1.53 -2.01
CA VAL A 325 0.16 0.73 -3.01
C VAL A 325 1.14 1.60 -3.78
N SER A 326 0.74 2.82 -4.17
CA SER A 326 1.62 3.80 -4.82
C SER A 326 2.88 4.08 -4.00
N LYS A 327 2.74 4.26 -2.68
CA LYS A 327 3.90 4.43 -1.77
C LYS A 327 4.79 3.19 -1.73
N GLY A 328 4.20 2.00 -1.74
CA GLY A 328 4.93 0.74 -1.82
C GLY A 328 5.77 0.62 -3.09
N VAL A 329 5.18 0.94 -4.25
CA VAL A 329 5.87 0.96 -5.55
C VAL A 329 6.98 2.01 -5.58
N ALA A 330 6.70 3.22 -5.13
CA ALA A 330 7.68 4.31 -5.10
C ALA A 330 8.86 4.01 -4.16
N LEU A 331 8.59 3.45 -2.97
CA LEU A 331 9.63 3.01 -2.04
C LEU A 331 10.47 1.88 -2.64
N SER A 332 9.82 0.92 -3.32
CA SER A 332 10.52 -0.16 -4.02
C SER A 332 11.43 0.40 -5.11
N ALA A 333 10.92 1.29 -5.96
CA ALA A 333 11.69 1.92 -7.03
C ALA A 333 12.90 2.68 -6.48
N CYS A 334 12.70 3.47 -5.41
CA CYS A 334 13.76 4.23 -4.80
C CYS A 334 14.86 3.32 -4.24
N LEU A 335 14.51 2.29 -3.47
CA LEU A 335 15.51 1.42 -2.85
C LEU A 335 16.18 0.49 -3.87
N VAL A 336 15.44 -0.04 -4.85
CA VAL A 336 16.01 -0.86 -5.93
C VAL A 336 16.98 -0.05 -6.79
N SER A 337 16.66 1.20 -7.12
CA SER A 337 17.55 2.07 -7.92
C SER A 337 18.90 2.39 -7.26
N ARG A 338 19.03 2.13 -5.95
CA ARG A 338 20.27 2.32 -5.17
C ARG A 338 21.12 1.05 -5.10
N LEU A 339 20.59 -0.09 -5.55
CA LEU A 339 21.29 -1.37 -5.57
C LEU A 339 22.29 -1.41 -6.74
N GLU A 340 23.37 -2.15 -6.55
CA GLU A 340 24.38 -2.33 -7.58
C GLU A 340 23.96 -3.43 -8.58
N PHE A 341 24.45 -3.32 -9.81
CA PHE A 341 24.25 -4.35 -10.84
C PHE A 341 24.90 -5.67 -10.41
N CYS A 342 24.20 -6.80 -10.59
CA CYS A 342 24.69 -8.14 -10.19
C CYS A 342 25.11 -8.27 -8.72
N GLN A 343 24.47 -7.53 -7.81
CA GLN A 343 24.72 -7.60 -6.37
C GLN A 343 24.23 -8.91 -5.71
N TYR A 344 23.26 -9.59 -6.32
CA TYR A 344 22.67 -10.83 -5.82
C TYR A 344 23.04 -12.05 -6.66
N CYS A 345 23.32 -13.16 -6.00
CA CYS A 345 23.66 -14.44 -6.61
C CYS A 345 22.56 -15.50 -6.37
N SER A 346 22.74 -16.69 -6.93
CA SER A 346 21.74 -17.77 -6.84
C SER A 346 21.42 -18.21 -5.40
N LEU A 347 22.34 -18.02 -4.46
CA LEU A 347 22.13 -18.32 -3.03
C LEU A 347 21.17 -17.32 -2.37
N ASP A 348 21.16 -16.07 -2.85
CA ASP A 348 20.28 -15.04 -2.31
C ASP A 348 18.81 -15.27 -2.66
N LEU A 349 18.53 -16.13 -3.65
CA LEU A 349 17.18 -16.55 -4.03
C LEU A 349 16.49 -17.41 -2.96
N ASP A 350 17.21 -17.88 -1.94
CA ASP A 350 16.60 -18.58 -0.80
C ASP A 350 15.80 -17.62 0.11
N ASN A 351 15.97 -16.31 -0.06
CA ASN A 351 15.14 -15.32 0.62
C ASN A 351 13.70 -15.34 0.06
N SER A 352 12.76 -15.82 0.87
CA SER A 352 11.33 -15.88 0.53
C SER A 352 10.75 -14.50 0.20
N ASP A 353 11.29 -13.44 0.80
CA ASP A 353 10.77 -12.09 0.65
C ASP A 353 11.03 -11.53 -0.76
N PHE A 354 12.09 -11.96 -1.46
CA PHE A 354 12.30 -11.61 -2.88
C PHE A 354 11.20 -12.19 -3.76
N THR A 355 10.84 -13.46 -3.54
CA THR A 355 9.75 -14.09 -4.29
C THR A 355 8.42 -13.42 -3.96
N ALA A 356 8.18 -13.09 -2.69
CA ALA A 356 7.00 -12.34 -2.27
C ALA A 356 6.93 -10.95 -2.94
N LEU A 357 8.06 -10.26 -3.10
CA LEU A 357 8.11 -8.95 -3.75
C LEU A 357 7.66 -9.05 -5.21
N PHE A 358 8.19 -10.02 -5.96
CA PHE A 358 7.74 -10.26 -7.33
C PHE A 358 6.23 -10.53 -7.40
N LEU A 359 5.71 -11.43 -6.55
CA LEU A 359 4.28 -11.75 -6.53
C LEU A 359 3.41 -10.53 -6.19
N CYS A 360 3.83 -9.69 -5.25
CA CYS A 360 3.14 -8.45 -4.92
C CYS A 360 3.17 -7.45 -6.09
N LEU A 361 4.34 -7.22 -6.70
CA LEU A 361 4.46 -6.33 -7.87
C LEU A 361 3.66 -6.86 -9.06
N ASN A 362 3.62 -8.18 -9.28
CA ASN A 362 2.81 -8.83 -10.31
C ASN A 362 1.32 -8.57 -10.11
N LYS A 363 0.83 -8.69 -8.87
CA LYS A 363 -0.57 -8.32 -8.53
C LYS A 363 -0.85 -6.85 -8.80
N VAL A 364 0.08 -5.95 -8.48
CA VAL A 364 -0.06 -4.52 -8.75
C VAL A 364 -0.10 -4.24 -10.26
N MET A 365 0.81 -4.83 -11.04
CA MET A 365 0.86 -4.68 -12.50
C MET A 365 -0.42 -5.14 -13.21
N ILE A 366 -1.16 -6.10 -12.65
CA ILE A 366 -2.39 -6.64 -13.25
C ILE A 366 -3.63 -5.93 -12.71
N GLY A 367 -3.73 -5.76 -11.39
CA GLY A 367 -4.97 -5.42 -10.70
C GLY A 367 -5.08 -3.98 -10.20
N CYS A 368 -3.98 -3.20 -10.17
CA CYS A 368 -4.07 -1.82 -9.68
C CYS A 368 -4.81 -0.94 -10.69
N PRO A 369 -5.82 -0.15 -10.29
CA PRO A 369 -6.57 0.71 -11.22
C PRO A 369 -5.71 1.87 -11.76
N LEU A 370 -4.73 2.33 -10.98
CA LEU A 370 -3.83 3.42 -11.33
C LEU A 370 -2.77 2.97 -12.34
N ARG A 371 -2.84 3.47 -13.56
CA ARG A 371 -1.90 3.19 -14.65
C ARG A 371 -0.47 3.57 -14.27
N ALA A 372 -0.25 4.75 -13.71
CA ALA A 372 1.09 5.19 -13.33
C ALA A 372 1.74 4.23 -12.32
N VAL A 373 0.95 3.69 -11.41
CA VAL A 373 1.40 2.69 -10.41
C VAL A 373 1.70 1.35 -11.06
N ARG A 374 0.89 0.90 -12.03
CA ARG A 374 1.18 -0.33 -12.81
C ARG A 374 2.49 -0.22 -13.58
N GLU A 375 2.70 0.89 -14.29
CA GLU A 375 3.93 1.15 -15.05
C GLU A 375 5.14 1.26 -14.12
N GLY A 376 4.98 1.92 -12.96
CA GLY A 376 6.00 1.98 -11.92
C GLY A 376 6.38 0.60 -11.39
N ALA A 377 5.39 -0.26 -11.08
CA ALA A 377 5.65 -1.62 -10.62
C ALA A 377 6.38 -2.47 -11.67
N GLN A 378 6.03 -2.33 -12.95
CA GLN A 378 6.73 -2.98 -14.04
C GLN A 378 8.19 -2.56 -14.12
N LYS A 379 8.46 -1.25 -13.99
CA LYS A 379 9.83 -0.73 -13.96
C LYS A 379 10.64 -1.29 -12.79
N VAL A 380 10.05 -1.33 -11.59
CA VAL A 380 10.68 -1.92 -10.40
C VAL A 380 11.09 -3.36 -10.65
N VAL A 381 10.22 -4.17 -11.29
CA VAL A 381 10.55 -5.56 -11.63
C VAL A 381 11.76 -5.59 -12.56
N VAL A 382 11.77 -4.81 -13.64
CA VAL A 382 12.90 -4.77 -14.59
C VAL A 382 14.20 -4.36 -13.91
N ASP A 383 14.19 -3.28 -13.14
CA ASP A 383 15.37 -2.76 -12.44
C ASP A 383 15.86 -3.79 -11.39
N PHE A 384 14.94 -4.44 -10.67
CA PHE A 384 15.29 -5.43 -9.66
C PHE A 384 15.90 -6.70 -10.26
N PHE A 385 15.44 -7.13 -11.44
CA PHE A 385 16.08 -8.22 -12.19
C PHE A 385 17.56 -7.90 -12.46
N GLN A 386 17.90 -6.66 -12.83
CA GLN A 386 19.28 -6.25 -13.12
C GLN A 386 20.20 -6.30 -11.88
N CYS A 387 19.65 -6.31 -10.67
CA CYS A 387 20.42 -6.50 -9.45
C CYS A 387 20.93 -7.94 -9.26
N PHE A 388 20.42 -8.91 -10.03
CA PHE A 388 20.85 -10.31 -9.97
C PHE A 388 21.88 -10.64 -11.06
N ASP A 389 22.84 -11.49 -10.70
CA ASP A 389 23.77 -12.08 -11.66
C ASP A 389 23.05 -12.96 -12.69
N SER A 390 23.71 -13.26 -13.81
CA SER A 390 23.09 -14.01 -14.91
C SER A 390 22.54 -15.38 -14.50
N ALA A 391 23.20 -16.06 -13.55
CA ALA A 391 22.77 -17.40 -13.12
C ALA A 391 21.52 -17.31 -12.23
N ALA A 392 21.51 -16.34 -11.32
CA ALA A 392 20.38 -16.01 -10.47
C ALA A 392 19.18 -15.54 -11.30
N ARG A 393 19.37 -14.68 -12.29
CA ARG A 393 18.30 -14.25 -13.22
C ARG A 393 17.68 -15.43 -13.95
N CYS A 394 18.50 -16.32 -14.52
CA CYS A 394 17.98 -17.51 -15.19
C CYS A 394 17.17 -18.41 -14.25
N ALA A 395 17.64 -18.64 -13.03
CA ALA A 395 16.90 -19.42 -12.03
C ALA A 395 15.58 -18.73 -11.61
N LEU A 396 15.60 -17.41 -11.47
CA LEU A 396 14.46 -16.59 -11.11
C LEU A 396 13.37 -16.64 -12.20
N TYR A 397 13.73 -16.54 -13.48
CA TYR A 397 12.77 -16.71 -14.58
C TYR A 397 12.07 -18.06 -14.52
N CYS A 398 12.83 -19.16 -14.36
CA CYS A 398 12.26 -20.49 -14.23
C CYS A 398 11.30 -20.59 -13.04
N ARG A 399 11.66 -20.04 -11.88
CA ARG A 399 10.82 -20.06 -10.68
C ARG A 399 9.52 -19.28 -10.87
N LEU A 400 9.60 -18.06 -11.43
CA LEU A 400 8.42 -17.23 -11.64
C LEU A 400 7.49 -17.81 -12.70
N LEU A 401 8.04 -18.28 -13.83
CA LEU A 401 7.25 -18.92 -14.90
C LEU A 401 6.59 -20.24 -14.47
N GLN A 402 7.10 -20.89 -13.43
CA GLN A 402 6.47 -22.08 -12.84
C GLN A 402 5.24 -21.74 -11.99
N VAL A 403 5.22 -20.57 -11.34
CA VAL A 403 4.17 -20.18 -10.39
C VAL A 403 3.11 -19.29 -11.06
N GLU A 404 3.50 -18.48 -12.04
CA GLU A 404 2.63 -17.51 -12.70
C GLU A 404 1.68 -18.16 -13.72
N LYS A 405 0.42 -17.72 -13.70
CA LYS A 405 -0.64 -18.22 -14.58
C LYS A 405 -1.17 -17.17 -15.57
N HIS A 406 -0.88 -15.89 -15.33
CA HIS A 406 -1.42 -14.81 -16.16
C HIS A 406 -0.66 -14.72 -17.49
N ALA A 407 -1.36 -14.95 -18.61
CA ALA A 407 -0.73 -15.05 -19.93
C ALA A 407 0.10 -13.82 -20.32
N GLY A 408 -0.39 -12.61 -20.06
CA GLY A 408 0.34 -11.37 -20.35
C GLY A 408 1.60 -11.21 -19.49
N LEU A 409 1.60 -11.74 -18.26
CA LEU A 409 2.76 -11.66 -17.37
C LEU A 409 3.82 -12.70 -17.75
N CYS A 410 3.39 -13.91 -18.10
CA CYS A 410 4.27 -14.91 -18.70
C CYS A 410 4.92 -14.37 -19.98
N GLY A 411 4.14 -13.70 -20.84
CA GLY A 411 4.66 -13.04 -22.03
C GLY A 411 5.70 -11.96 -21.73
N PHE A 412 5.45 -11.14 -20.71
CA PHE A 412 6.41 -10.14 -20.23
C PHE A 412 7.71 -10.77 -19.70
N LEU A 413 7.63 -11.79 -18.83
CA LEU A 413 8.80 -12.50 -18.30
C LEU A 413 9.62 -13.17 -19.41
N LEU A 414 8.95 -13.76 -20.41
CA LEU A 414 9.60 -14.36 -21.57
C LEU A 414 10.32 -13.33 -22.45
N ASP A 415 9.76 -12.13 -22.62
CA ASP A 415 10.45 -11.06 -23.35
C ASP A 415 11.69 -10.56 -22.60
N LEU A 416 11.63 -10.46 -21.26
CA LEU A 416 12.80 -10.14 -20.45
C LEU A 416 13.87 -11.23 -20.56
N PHE A 417 13.50 -12.51 -20.43
CA PHE A 417 14.41 -13.64 -20.64
C PHE A 417 15.07 -13.58 -22.02
N ARG A 418 14.30 -13.28 -23.07
CA ARG A 418 14.80 -13.14 -24.44
C ARG A 418 15.84 -12.02 -24.57
N LYS A 419 15.64 -10.88 -23.89
CA LYS A 419 16.59 -9.76 -23.86
C LYS A 419 17.89 -10.16 -23.14
N ASP A 420 17.79 -10.79 -21.98
CA ASP A 420 18.94 -11.30 -21.24
C ASP A 420 19.73 -12.37 -22.03
N LEU A 421 19.02 -13.26 -22.71
CA LEU A 421 19.62 -14.21 -23.65
C LEU A 421 20.38 -13.46 -24.78
N HIS A 422 19.79 -12.42 -25.37
CA HIS A 422 20.46 -11.63 -26.40
C HIS A 422 21.75 -10.98 -25.89
N GLU A 423 21.68 -10.31 -24.74
CA GLU A 423 22.83 -9.62 -24.13
C GLU A 423 23.96 -10.59 -23.79
N SER A 424 23.62 -11.76 -23.21
CA SER A 424 24.60 -12.78 -22.84
C SER A 424 25.30 -13.43 -24.05
N LEU A 425 24.62 -13.50 -25.21
CA LEU A 425 25.21 -13.98 -26.46
C LEU A 425 26.16 -12.94 -27.08
N ILE A 426 25.83 -11.64 -27.00
CA ILE A 426 26.71 -10.56 -27.47
C ILE A 426 27.99 -10.48 -26.62
N ALA A 427 27.85 -10.59 -25.30
CA ALA A 427 28.97 -10.45 -24.37
C ALA A 427 29.93 -11.65 -24.34
N VAL A 428 29.59 -12.76 -25.02
CA VAL A 428 30.37 -14.02 -25.06
C VAL A 428 30.75 -14.49 -23.65
N VAL A 429 29.76 -14.54 -22.75
CA VAL A 429 29.97 -14.94 -21.35
C VAL A 429 30.34 -16.42 -21.26
N PRO A 430 31.49 -16.79 -20.64
CA PRO A 430 31.83 -18.18 -20.37
C PRO A 430 30.75 -18.83 -19.48
N ASN A 431 30.32 -20.05 -19.81
CA ASN A 431 29.26 -20.76 -19.08
C ASN A 431 27.94 -19.99 -19.00
N ASN A 432 27.50 -19.45 -20.14
CA ASN A 432 26.24 -18.71 -20.24
C ASN A 432 25.05 -19.52 -19.67
N PRO A 433 24.37 -19.01 -18.61
CA PRO A 433 23.31 -19.74 -17.92
C PRO A 433 21.99 -19.76 -18.71
N PHE A 434 21.83 -18.93 -19.74
CA PHE A 434 20.60 -18.82 -20.54
C PHE A 434 20.53 -19.80 -21.71
N VAL A 435 21.59 -20.57 -21.96
CA VAL A 435 21.67 -21.60 -23.02
C VAL A 435 21.85 -23.00 -22.40
N GLY A 436 21.98 -24.02 -23.24
CA GLY A 436 22.24 -25.38 -22.75
C GLY A 436 21.02 -26.01 -22.07
N ASN A 437 21.28 -26.81 -21.04
CA ASN A 437 20.26 -27.53 -20.30
C ASN A 437 19.28 -26.59 -19.56
N ASN A 438 19.72 -25.41 -19.11
CA ASN A 438 18.84 -24.44 -18.45
C ASN A 438 17.75 -23.93 -19.39
N PHE A 439 18.10 -23.64 -20.65
CA PHE A 439 17.12 -23.28 -21.67
C PHE A 439 16.13 -24.43 -21.94
N VAL A 440 16.63 -25.67 -22.00
CA VAL A 440 15.77 -26.86 -22.15
C VAL A 440 14.78 -26.97 -20.98
N GLN A 441 15.21 -26.70 -19.74
CA GLN A 441 14.30 -26.70 -18.59
C GLN A 441 13.25 -25.59 -18.69
N LEU A 442 13.65 -24.38 -19.10
CA LEU A 442 12.71 -23.28 -19.32
C LEU A 442 11.67 -23.64 -20.41
N LEU A 443 12.09 -24.22 -21.53
CA LEU A 443 11.16 -24.67 -22.58
C LEU A 443 10.19 -25.73 -22.07
N LYS A 444 10.64 -26.67 -21.23
CA LYS A 444 9.74 -27.65 -20.60
C LYS A 444 8.70 -27.01 -19.67
N LEU A 445 8.95 -25.80 -19.17
CA LEU A 445 7.99 -25.05 -18.38
C LEU A 445 6.99 -24.33 -19.29
N VAL A 446 7.46 -23.62 -20.32
CA VAL A 446 6.62 -22.68 -21.10
C VAL A 446 6.00 -23.27 -22.36
N CYS A 447 6.59 -24.30 -22.96
CA CYS A 447 6.05 -24.99 -24.14
C CYS A 447 4.99 -26.02 -23.74
N LYS A 448 3.97 -25.56 -23.03
CA LYS A 448 2.80 -26.36 -22.64
C LYS A 448 1.55 -25.62 -23.03
N LEU A 449 0.62 -26.31 -23.67
CA LEU A 449 -0.73 -25.80 -23.82
C LEU A 449 -1.53 -26.13 -22.56
N PRO A 450 -2.40 -25.22 -22.08
CA PRO A 450 -3.31 -25.54 -20.99
C PRO A 450 -4.21 -26.73 -21.38
N GLU A 451 -4.31 -27.74 -20.51
CA GLU A 451 -5.13 -28.93 -20.78
C GLU A 451 -6.64 -28.64 -20.67
N GLN A 452 -7.38 -29.34 -21.53
CA GLN A 452 -8.84 -29.59 -21.57
C GLN A 452 -9.71 -28.66 -22.43
N GLU A 453 -10.72 -29.30 -23.04
CA GLU A 453 -11.67 -28.95 -24.12
C GLU A 453 -12.42 -27.60 -24.01
N HIS A 454 -12.11 -26.79 -23.00
CA HIS A 454 -12.81 -25.55 -22.65
C HIS A 454 -11.91 -24.31 -22.51
N THR A 455 -10.58 -24.44 -22.61
CA THR A 455 -9.70 -23.27 -22.51
C THR A 455 -9.76 -22.47 -23.81
N ASP A 456 -10.03 -21.17 -23.78
CA ASP A 456 -9.95 -20.35 -24.99
C ASP A 456 -8.47 -20.10 -25.35
N LEU A 457 -8.08 -20.43 -26.59
CA LEU A 457 -6.76 -20.12 -27.14
C LEU A 457 -6.48 -18.61 -27.05
N LEU A 458 -7.51 -17.78 -27.22
CA LEU A 458 -7.39 -16.33 -27.23
C LEU A 458 -6.96 -15.77 -25.89
N ASP A 459 -7.43 -16.34 -24.77
CA ASP A 459 -7.03 -15.94 -23.41
C ASP A 459 -5.54 -16.15 -23.16
N ASN A 460 -4.94 -17.14 -23.84
CA ASN A 460 -3.52 -17.45 -23.73
C ASN A 460 -2.69 -16.93 -24.90
N SER A 461 -3.30 -16.14 -25.80
CA SER A 461 -2.65 -15.74 -27.06
C SER A 461 -1.37 -14.93 -26.85
N ASP A 462 -1.31 -14.06 -25.84
CA ASP A 462 -0.09 -13.30 -25.53
C ASP A 462 1.06 -14.19 -25.08
N CYS A 463 0.78 -15.21 -24.26
CA CYS A 463 1.78 -16.18 -23.81
C CYS A 463 2.27 -17.04 -24.99
N ILE A 464 1.34 -17.56 -25.80
CA ILE A 464 1.66 -18.38 -26.98
C ILE A 464 2.53 -17.58 -27.96
N LEU A 465 2.17 -16.33 -28.25
CA LEU A 465 2.96 -15.44 -29.10
C LEU A 465 4.37 -15.21 -28.53
N ALA A 466 4.50 -15.03 -27.22
CA ALA A 466 5.80 -14.85 -26.59
C ALA A 466 6.67 -16.12 -26.70
N VAL A 467 6.11 -17.30 -26.47
CA VAL A 467 6.81 -18.59 -26.62
C VAL A 467 7.24 -18.80 -28.07
N LEU A 468 6.35 -18.61 -29.05
CA LEU A 468 6.69 -18.75 -30.47
C LEU A 468 7.79 -17.76 -30.90
N ASN A 469 7.72 -16.52 -30.43
CA ASN A 469 8.76 -15.51 -30.71
C ASN A 469 10.10 -15.86 -30.06
N LEU A 470 10.11 -16.41 -28.85
CA LEU A 470 11.31 -16.90 -28.19
C LEU A 470 11.96 -18.04 -28.97
N LEU A 471 11.17 -19.04 -29.38
CA LEU A 471 11.64 -20.17 -30.20
C LEU A 471 12.21 -19.69 -31.53
N ARG A 472 11.48 -18.82 -32.24
CA ARG A 472 11.91 -18.21 -33.51
C ARG A 472 13.23 -17.46 -33.34
N TYR A 473 13.34 -16.65 -32.29
CA TYR A 473 14.54 -15.87 -32.00
C TYR A 473 15.74 -16.78 -31.70
N PHE A 474 15.58 -17.74 -30.79
CA PHE A 474 16.62 -18.71 -30.43
C PHE A 474 17.13 -19.46 -31.67
N ALA A 475 16.21 -20.03 -32.46
CA ALA A 475 16.55 -20.77 -33.69
C ALA A 475 17.24 -19.89 -34.74
N THR A 476 17.02 -18.58 -34.72
CA THR A 476 17.70 -17.65 -35.64
C THR A 476 19.14 -17.36 -35.20
N VAL A 477 19.34 -17.06 -33.90
CA VAL A 477 20.65 -16.64 -33.39
C VAL A 477 21.59 -17.83 -33.17
N MET A 478 21.07 -18.97 -32.76
CA MET A 478 21.89 -20.16 -32.47
C MET A 478 22.26 -20.97 -33.71
N GLN A 479 21.81 -20.59 -34.91
CA GLN A 479 22.09 -21.33 -36.15
C GLN A 479 23.56 -21.62 -36.42
N GLN A 480 24.45 -20.72 -36.01
CA GLN A 480 25.90 -20.88 -36.20
C GLN A 480 26.55 -21.76 -35.12
N HIS A 481 25.86 -21.96 -33.99
CA HIS A 481 26.31 -22.73 -32.82
C HIS A 481 25.61 -24.08 -32.69
N ALA A 482 24.75 -24.45 -33.64
CA ALA A 482 23.97 -25.70 -33.61
C ALA A 482 24.85 -26.95 -33.49
N GLN A 483 26.10 -26.87 -33.95
CA GLN A 483 27.07 -27.95 -33.95
C GLN A 483 27.90 -28.05 -32.65
N ASP A 484 27.92 -27.01 -31.82
CA ASP A 484 28.75 -26.95 -30.61
C ASP A 484 28.17 -27.83 -29.47
N ASN A 485 26.85 -28.06 -29.46
CA ASN A 485 26.17 -28.85 -28.43
C ASN A 485 24.97 -29.64 -29.00
N PRO A 486 25.20 -30.79 -29.65
CA PRO A 486 24.18 -31.49 -30.43
C PRO A 486 23.05 -32.09 -29.58
N THR A 487 23.33 -32.52 -28.35
CA THR A 487 22.33 -33.11 -27.44
C THR A 487 21.32 -32.06 -26.94
N THR A 488 21.81 -30.86 -26.59
CA THR A 488 20.95 -29.73 -26.24
C THR A 488 20.13 -29.29 -27.44
N CYS A 489 20.77 -29.17 -28.61
CA CYS A 489 20.11 -28.78 -29.85
C CYS A 489 18.94 -29.70 -30.18
N LEU A 490 19.17 -31.03 -30.15
CA LEU A 490 18.13 -32.02 -30.38
C LEU A 490 16.97 -31.85 -29.40
N SER A 491 17.27 -31.70 -28.11
CA SER A 491 16.23 -31.53 -27.08
C SER A 491 15.37 -30.28 -27.30
N VAL A 492 15.99 -29.17 -27.70
CA VAL A 492 15.28 -27.92 -28.03
C VAL A 492 14.38 -28.12 -29.25
N CYS A 493 14.90 -28.71 -30.33
CA CYS A 493 14.11 -28.99 -31.55
C CYS A 493 12.92 -29.89 -31.24
N THR A 494 13.12 -30.99 -30.50
CA THR A 494 12.04 -31.92 -30.16
C THR A 494 10.92 -31.24 -29.37
N ILE A 495 11.25 -30.41 -28.37
CA ILE A 495 10.23 -29.67 -27.60
C ILE A 495 9.52 -28.64 -28.48
N ALA A 496 10.26 -27.90 -29.30
CA ALA A 496 9.73 -26.85 -30.14
C ALA A 496 8.80 -27.40 -31.25
N GLU A 497 9.21 -28.47 -31.92
CA GLU A 497 8.42 -29.15 -32.95
C GLU A 497 7.10 -29.67 -32.36
N ALA A 498 7.16 -30.43 -31.26
CA ALA A 498 5.97 -30.93 -30.57
C ALA A 498 5.00 -29.80 -30.17
N TYR A 499 5.52 -28.73 -29.55
CA TYR A 499 4.71 -27.58 -29.16
C TYR A 499 4.05 -26.89 -30.35
N THR A 500 4.79 -26.62 -31.43
CA THR A 500 4.23 -25.95 -32.61
C THR A 500 3.18 -26.81 -33.34
N GLU A 501 3.32 -28.14 -33.34
CA GLU A 501 2.30 -29.04 -33.85
C GLU A 501 1.01 -28.98 -33.03
N ASP A 502 1.14 -28.97 -31.70
CA ASP A 502 -0.02 -28.90 -30.83
C ASP A 502 -0.72 -27.53 -30.91
N VAL A 503 0.05 -26.43 -30.99
CA VAL A 503 -0.51 -25.09 -31.23
C VAL A 503 -1.27 -25.05 -32.56
N LYS A 504 -0.73 -25.67 -33.62
CA LYS A 504 -1.40 -25.74 -34.93
C LYS A 504 -2.76 -26.44 -34.85
N LYS A 505 -2.79 -27.65 -34.27
CA LYS A 505 -4.02 -28.43 -34.10
C LYS A 505 -5.07 -27.64 -33.34
N PHE A 506 -4.66 -26.97 -32.26
CA PHE A 506 -5.56 -26.21 -31.42
C PHE A 506 -6.07 -24.94 -32.12
N LEU A 507 -5.20 -24.22 -32.83
CA LEU A 507 -5.56 -23.06 -33.63
C LEU A 507 -6.57 -23.41 -34.73
N ASP A 508 -6.37 -24.52 -35.44
CA ASP A 508 -7.30 -24.99 -36.48
C ASP A 508 -8.68 -25.31 -35.88
N LEU A 509 -8.73 -25.93 -34.70
CA LEU A 509 -9.96 -26.24 -33.98
C LEU A 509 -10.69 -24.97 -33.52
N THR A 510 -9.98 -24.04 -32.85
CA THR A 510 -10.55 -22.78 -32.38
C THR A 510 -11.05 -21.94 -33.57
N ARG A 511 -10.28 -21.86 -34.66
CA ARG A 511 -10.69 -21.15 -35.87
C ARG A 511 -11.96 -21.74 -36.49
N ALA A 512 -12.06 -23.07 -36.57
CA ALA A 512 -13.26 -23.71 -37.07
C ALA A 512 -14.48 -23.37 -36.19
N HIS A 513 -14.32 -23.40 -34.86
CA HIS A 513 -15.36 -23.04 -33.92
C HIS A 513 -15.84 -21.59 -34.09
N TYR A 514 -14.93 -20.62 -34.11
CA TYR A 514 -15.26 -19.19 -34.28
C TYR A 514 -15.87 -18.87 -35.65
N LYS A 515 -15.44 -19.55 -36.73
CA LYS A 515 -16.05 -19.40 -38.06
C LYS A 515 -17.49 -19.94 -38.08
N LEU A 516 -17.73 -21.12 -37.49
CA LEU A 516 -19.07 -21.69 -37.38
C LEU A 516 -20.01 -20.78 -36.58
N GLU A 517 -19.52 -20.19 -35.48
CA GLU A 517 -20.32 -19.29 -34.67
C GLU A 517 -20.63 -17.96 -35.40
N LEU A 518 -19.67 -17.45 -36.18
CA LEU A 518 -19.89 -16.27 -37.02
C LEU A 518 -20.96 -16.54 -38.09
N ASP A 519 -20.96 -17.72 -38.70
CA ASP A 519 -21.97 -18.08 -39.71
C ASP A 519 -23.35 -18.29 -39.07
N ARG A 520 -23.43 -18.91 -37.89
CA ARG A 520 -24.67 -18.99 -37.09
C ARG A 520 -25.21 -17.61 -36.73
N ASN A 521 -24.35 -16.69 -36.34
CA ASN A 521 -24.74 -15.31 -36.03
C ASN A 521 -25.29 -14.60 -37.29
N LYS A 522 -24.64 -14.72 -38.45
CA LYS A 522 -25.15 -14.16 -39.72
C LYS A 522 -26.55 -14.71 -40.05
N ASP A 523 -26.78 -16.00 -39.83
CA ASP A 523 -28.08 -16.61 -40.08
C ASP A 523 -29.15 -16.14 -39.08
N ARG A 524 -28.78 -15.91 -37.81
CA ARG A 524 -29.65 -15.27 -36.81
C ARG A 524 -30.04 -13.85 -37.21
N VAL A 525 -29.08 -13.04 -37.67
CA VAL A 525 -29.34 -11.66 -38.15
C VAL A 525 -30.29 -11.67 -39.36
N LYS A 526 -30.05 -12.54 -40.35
CA LYS A 526 -30.94 -12.71 -41.51
C LYS A 526 -32.36 -13.09 -41.09
N MET A 527 -32.51 -14.08 -40.19
CA MET A 527 -33.80 -14.52 -39.65
C MET A 527 -34.54 -13.39 -38.90
N MET A 528 -33.81 -12.52 -38.21
CA MET A 528 -34.37 -11.36 -37.51
C MET A 528 -34.85 -10.28 -38.49
N SER A 529 -34.12 -10.04 -39.58
CA SER A 529 -34.50 -9.09 -40.64
C SER A 529 -35.76 -9.50 -41.41
N LEU A 530 -36.08 -10.81 -41.42
CA LEU A 530 -37.23 -11.39 -42.13
C LEU A 530 -38.49 -11.51 -41.27
N ARG A 531 -38.42 -11.26 -39.94
CA ARG A 531 -39.57 -11.42 -39.02
C ARG A 531 -40.18 -10.07 -38.61
N THR A 532 -41.45 -9.86 -38.96
CA THR A 532 -42.28 -8.74 -38.51
C THR A 532 -42.64 -8.89 -37.03
N ALA A 533 -42.08 -8.03 -36.17
CA ALA A 533 -42.46 -7.58 -34.80
C ALA A 533 -43.06 -8.52 -33.72
N ASN A 534 -43.55 -9.74 -34.00
CA ASN A 534 -44.26 -10.56 -33.01
C ASN A 534 -43.77 -12.02 -33.02
N SER A 535 -42.67 -12.31 -32.32
CA SER A 535 -42.40 -13.65 -31.76
C SER A 535 -41.19 -13.62 -30.81
N THR A 536 -41.46 -13.44 -29.52
CA THR A 536 -40.50 -13.54 -28.41
C THR A 536 -40.20 -15.01 -28.07
N SER A 537 -39.49 -15.72 -28.94
CA SER A 537 -38.83 -16.98 -28.58
C SER A 537 -37.69 -17.31 -29.56
N LEU A 538 -36.54 -16.67 -29.37
CA LEU A 538 -35.27 -17.18 -29.87
C LEU A 538 -34.47 -17.59 -28.64
N SER A 539 -34.06 -18.87 -28.58
CA SER A 539 -33.31 -19.43 -27.46
C SER A 539 -32.03 -18.61 -27.25
N LYS A 540 -31.99 -17.86 -26.16
CA LYS A 540 -30.85 -17.05 -25.70
C LYS A 540 -29.66 -17.90 -25.20
N GLY A 541 -29.67 -19.22 -25.46
CA GLY A 541 -28.86 -20.19 -24.73
C GLY A 541 -27.60 -20.70 -25.43
N ASP A 542 -27.43 -20.52 -26.74
CA ASP A 542 -26.37 -21.20 -27.51
C ASP A 542 -25.31 -20.26 -28.13
N SER A 543 -25.29 -18.98 -27.77
CA SER A 543 -24.29 -18.01 -28.26
C SER A 543 -23.08 -17.97 -27.31
N LEU A 544 -21.87 -17.84 -27.85
CA LEU A 544 -20.65 -17.57 -27.09
C LEU A 544 -20.72 -16.26 -26.29
N PHE A 545 -21.54 -15.31 -26.77
CA PHE A 545 -21.72 -13.99 -26.17
C PHE A 545 -23.21 -13.64 -26.05
N PRO A 546 -23.96 -14.34 -25.16
CA PRO A 546 -25.43 -14.25 -25.11
C PRO A 546 -25.93 -12.89 -24.60
N SER A 547 -25.04 -12.05 -24.07
CA SER A 547 -25.30 -10.69 -23.61
C SER A 547 -25.18 -9.63 -24.71
N LEU A 548 -24.57 -9.95 -25.87
CA LEU A 548 -24.32 -8.98 -26.94
C LEU A 548 -25.43 -8.97 -28.00
N PRO A 549 -25.77 -7.79 -28.57
CA PRO A 549 -26.54 -7.71 -29.80
C PRO A 549 -25.84 -8.45 -30.95
N PRO A 550 -26.59 -9.06 -31.89
CA PRO A 550 -26.03 -9.88 -32.96
C PRO A 550 -24.95 -9.18 -33.80
N ASP A 551 -25.13 -7.88 -34.10
CA ASP A 551 -24.16 -7.11 -34.89
C ASP A 551 -22.83 -6.88 -34.13
N GLN A 552 -22.91 -6.65 -32.81
CA GLN A 552 -21.72 -6.50 -31.96
C GLN A 552 -21.01 -7.84 -31.75
N GLU A 553 -21.78 -8.92 -31.58
CA GLU A 553 -21.27 -10.29 -31.49
C GLU A 553 -20.48 -10.67 -32.76
N ALA A 554 -21.00 -10.34 -33.95
CA ALA A 554 -20.29 -10.57 -35.21
C ALA A 554 -18.93 -9.84 -35.28
N GLU A 555 -18.86 -8.62 -34.74
CA GLU A 555 -17.63 -7.83 -34.75
C GLU A 555 -16.58 -8.40 -33.79
N VAL A 556 -16.99 -8.83 -32.59
CA VAL A 556 -16.11 -9.52 -31.62
C VAL A 556 -15.55 -10.81 -32.23
N LEU A 557 -16.39 -11.61 -32.89
CA LEU A 557 -15.96 -12.84 -33.56
C LEU A 557 -14.96 -12.57 -34.68
N LYS A 558 -15.13 -11.48 -35.46
CA LYS A 558 -14.12 -11.08 -36.47
C LYS A 558 -12.80 -10.68 -35.84
N VAL A 559 -12.81 -9.90 -34.75
CA VAL A 559 -11.59 -9.50 -34.02
C VAL A 559 -10.85 -10.73 -33.50
N ALA A 560 -11.58 -11.70 -32.95
CA ALA A 560 -11.04 -12.99 -32.54
C ALA A 560 -10.36 -13.72 -33.70
N LEU A 561 -11.02 -13.83 -34.86
CA LEU A 561 -10.41 -14.46 -36.06
C LEU A 561 -9.14 -13.75 -36.53
N VAL A 562 -9.10 -12.41 -36.52
CA VAL A 562 -7.89 -11.63 -36.86
C VAL A 562 -6.75 -11.96 -35.89
N ARG A 563 -7.05 -12.15 -34.60
CA ARG A 563 -6.07 -12.56 -33.60
C ARG A 563 -5.53 -13.97 -33.85
N LEU A 564 -6.37 -14.90 -34.32
CA LEU A 564 -5.94 -16.23 -34.76
C LEU A 564 -5.03 -16.18 -35.99
N ASP A 565 -5.32 -15.29 -36.95
CA ASP A 565 -4.48 -15.13 -38.14
C ASP A 565 -3.08 -14.57 -37.78
N LEU A 566 -3.00 -13.68 -36.80
CA LEU A 566 -1.72 -13.23 -36.23
C LEU A 566 -0.94 -14.39 -35.61
N LEU A 567 -1.61 -15.23 -34.81
CA LEU A 567 -1.01 -16.42 -34.20
C LEU A 567 -0.46 -17.38 -35.26
N GLU A 568 -1.23 -17.66 -36.31
CA GLU A 568 -0.82 -18.54 -37.40
C GLU A 568 0.39 -17.97 -38.16
N SER A 569 0.40 -16.67 -38.44
CA SER A 569 1.55 -16.02 -39.09
C SER A 569 2.85 -16.21 -38.30
N VAL A 570 2.79 -16.00 -36.98
CA VAL A 570 3.96 -16.17 -36.11
C VAL A 570 4.34 -17.66 -35.97
N LEU A 571 3.36 -18.56 -35.90
CA LEU A 571 3.57 -20.00 -35.85
C LEU A 571 4.34 -20.52 -37.08
N VAL A 572 3.89 -20.15 -38.29
CA VAL A 572 4.54 -20.55 -39.54
C VAL A 572 5.99 -20.06 -39.58
N LEU A 573 6.24 -18.80 -39.20
CA LEU A 573 7.59 -18.26 -39.13
C LEU A 573 8.46 -18.98 -38.10
N ALA A 574 7.91 -19.37 -36.95
CA ALA A 574 8.62 -20.15 -35.95
C ALA A 574 9.00 -21.53 -36.50
N GLN A 575 8.04 -22.25 -37.11
CA GLN A 575 8.27 -23.57 -37.73
C GLN A 575 9.37 -23.53 -38.80
N GLU A 576 9.38 -22.51 -39.66
CA GLU A 576 10.42 -22.33 -40.68
C GLU A 576 11.82 -22.22 -40.05
N LYS A 577 11.97 -21.38 -39.01
CA LYS A 577 13.28 -21.17 -38.35
C LYS A 577 13.72 -22.40 -37.54
N ILE A 578 12.79 -23.06 -36.86
CA ILE A 578 13.07 -24.31 -36.13
C ILE A 578 13.52 -25.40 -37.12
N GLY A 579 12.81 -25.57 -38.23
CA GLY A 579 13.17 -26.56 -39.25
C GLY A 579 14.56 -26.32 -39.86
N ALA A 580 14.88 -25.05 -40.17
CA ALA A 580 16.21 -24.68 -40.66
C ALA A 580 17.33 -24.94 -39.64
N TYR A 581 17.05 -24.69 -38.35
CA TYR A 581 17.98 -24.96 -37.25
C TYR A 581 18.19 -26.47 -37.05
N SER A 582 17.10 -27.26 -37.06
CA SER A 582 17.10 -28.71 -36.97
C SER A 582 17.90 -29.35 -38.11
N ALA A 583 17.66 -28.95 -39.36
CA ALA A 583 18.38 -29.45 -40.54
C ALA A 583 19.89 -29.19 -40.47
N LYS A 584 20.31 -27.99 -40.05
CA LYS A 584 21.73 -27.66 -39.85
C LYS A 584 22.38 -28.45 -38.71
N SER A 585 21.63 -28.81 -37.68
CA SER A 585 22.15 -29.66 -36.59
C SER A 585 22.31 -31.12 -37.02
N ALA A 586 21.42 -31.59 -37.90
CA ALA A 586 21.38 -32.97 -38.40
C ALA A 586 22.33 -33.23 -39.57
N SER A 587 22.76 -32.20 -40.31
CA SER A 587 23.70 -32.33 -41.44
C SER A 587 25.10 -32.74 -40.96
N ARG A 588 25.32 -34.05 -40.87
CA ARG A 588 26.58 -34.74 -41.14
C ARG A 588 26.44 -35.48 -42.47
#